data_AF-T0H5R8-F1
#
_entry.id   AF-T0H5R8-F1
#
_cell.length_a   1.000
_cell.length_b   1.000
_cell.length_c   1.000
_cell.angle_alpha   90.00
_cell.angle_beta   90.00
_cell.angle_gamma   90.00
#
_symmetry.space_group_name_H-M   'P 1'
#
loop_
_entity.id
_entity.type
_entity.pdbx_description
1 polymer ?
#
loop_
_entity_poly.entity_id
_entity_poly.type
_entity_poly.pdbx_seq_one_letter_code
_entity_poly.pdbx_strand_id
1 'polypeptide(L)'
;MAASSETDGGSADLIPDPDDNVLASIAYDMTDQNLIAAFKAATGHSTMFRQDGDNGRAYVTPFKILNLESGVFLIVKVTSVTPSHANYGAFRVYRMDGDQQKFSFFGDPVEFNSGQFGIPSSDITLIDTMTDYPALYQEDCYGQSGYMSCWVNLVELRPDGPVQSDNIPTYYSNTDAMLPDGEKPIEVKGKIVNIRRGEGFDVVDANAGISDHYIRSNTKFVRVGRGPSKFDPEDLG
;
A
#
# COMPACT_ATOMS: atom_id res chain seq x y z
N MET A 1 -20.34 40.41 -45.92
CA MET A 1 -20.51 40.41 -44.45
C MET A 1 -21.60 39.41 -44.14
N ALA A 2 -21.51 38.48 -43.20
CA ALA A 2 -20.43 37.86 -42.45
C ALA A 2 -21.05 36.53 -41.95
N ALA A 3 -20.21 35.52 -41.75
CA ALA A 3 -20.60 34.23 -41.19
C ALA A 3 -21.13 34.34 -39.75
N SER A 4 -21.87 33.34 -39.31
CA SER A 4 -21.89 32.84 -37.92
C SER A 4 -22.45 31.41 -37.99
N SER A 5 -21.58 30.41 -38.15
CA SER A 5 -20.83 29.69 -37.09
C SER A 5 -21.78 28.99 -36.14
N GLU A 6 -22.05 27.71 -36.40
CA GLU A 6 -21.35 26.57 -35.78
C GLU A 6 -21.87 26.30 -34.36
N THR A 7 -22.69 25.26 -34.31
CA THR A 7 -22.98 24.46 -33.13
C THR A 7 -21.82 23.55 -32.79
N ASP A 8 -21.61 23.40 -31.50
CA ASP A 8 -21.18 22.18 -30.80
C ASP A 8 -19.68 21.94 -30.61
N GLY A 9 -19.36 21.40 -29.44
CA GLY A 9 -18.00 21.08 -29.01
C GLY A 9 -17.72 21.42 -27.55
N GLY A 10 -18.54 20.94 -26.62
CA GLY A 10 -18.12 20.83 -25.22
C GLY A 10 -16.82 20.07 -25.15
N SER A 11 -15.79 20.67 -24.55
CA SER A 11 -14.50 20.03 -24.34
C SER A 11 -14.70 18.76 -23.52
N ALA A 12 -14.56 17.60 -24.15
CA ALA A 12 -14.21 16.39 -23.44
C ALA A 12 -12.92 16.70 -22.66
N ASP A 13 -12.97 16.60 -21.33
CA ASP A 13 -11.77 16.63 -20.49
C ASP A 13 -10.79 15.59 -21.04
N LEU A 14 -9.80 16.05 -21.79
CA LEU A 14 -8.71 15.23 -22.31
C LEU A 14 -7.86 14.84 -21.10
N ILE A 15 -8.18 13.69 -20.50
CA ILE A 15 -7.26 13.02 -19.59
C ILE A 15 -6.00 12.74 -20.44
N PRO A 16 -4.82 13.26 -20.07
CA PRO A 16 -3.60 12.99 -20.81
C PRO A 16 -3.38 11.47 -20.90
N ASP A 17 -2.80 11.02 -22.00
CA ASP A 17 -2.43 9.62 -22.15
C ASP A 17 -1.56 9.21 -20.95
N PRO A 18 -1.78 8.00 -20.37
CA PRO A 18 -1.02 7.55 -19.22
C PRO A 18 0.47 7.53 -19.54
N ASP A 19 1.30 8.04 -18.63
CA ASP A 19 2.75 8.01 -18.79
C ASP A 19 3.29 6.56 -18.77
N ASP A 20 4.54 6.39 -19.20
CA ASP A 20 5.18 5.07 -19.27
C ASP A 20 5.23 4.36 -17.90
N ASN A 21 5.28 5.11 -16.79
CA ASN A 21 5.29 4.54 -15.44
C ASN A 21 3.93 3.97 -15.07
N VAL A 22 2.84 4.66 -15.38
CA VAL A 22 1.47 4.15 -15.24
C VAL A 22 1.31 2.91 -16.11
N LEU A 23 1.70 2.96 -17.38
CA LEU A 23 1.61 1.81 -18.30
C LEU A 23 2.38 0.59 -17.77
N ALA A 24 3.60 0.78 -17.27
CA ALA A 24 4.37 -0.29 -16.67
C ALA A 24 3.72 -0.83 -15.39
N SER A 25 3.13 0.03 -14.55
CA SER A 25 2.50 -0.37 -13.29
C SER A 25 1.24 -1.22 -13.48
N ILE A 26 0.52 -1.02 -14.60
CA ILE A 26 -0.71 -1.75 -14.94
C ILE A 26 -0.47 -2.95 -15.86
N ALA A 27 0.77 -3.25 -16.21
CA ALA A 27 1.09 -4.45 -16.98
C ALA A 27 0.94 -5.72 -16.13
N TYR A 28 0.33 -6.75 -16.71
CA TYR A 28 0.17 -8.07 -16.10
C TYR A 28 0.13 -9.16 -17.18
N ASP A 29 0.40 -10.40 -16.78
CA ASP A 29 0.35 -11.54 -17.69
C ASP A 29 -1.10 -11.91 -18.03
N MET A 30 -1.56 -11.49 -19.22
CA MET A 30 -2.89 -11.82 -19.74
C MET A 30 -3.04 -13.29 -20.16
N THR A 31 -1.97 -14.08 -20.10
CA THR A 31 -2.02 -15.52 -20.41
C THR A 31 -2.23 -16.37 -19.15
N ASP A 32 -2.01 -15.83 -17.96
CA ASP A 32 -2.28 -16.49 -16.69
C ASP A 32 -3.79 -16.58 -16.43
N GLN A 33 -4.38 -17.70 -16.86
CA GLN A 33 -5.81 -17.98 -16.69
C GLN A 33 -6.22 -18.08 -15.22
N ASN A 34 -5.31 -18.46 -14.31
CA ASN A 34 -5.64 -18.53 -12.89
C ASN A 34 -5.75 -17.12 -12.32
N LEU A 35 -4.79 -16.24 -12.61
CA LEU A 35 -4.80 -14.83 -12.20
C LEU A 35 -6.05 -14.12 -12.71
N ILE A 36 -6.39 -14.31 -13.98
CA ILE A 36 -7.59 -13.75 -14.60
C ILE A 36 -8.87 -14.28 -13.93
N ALA A 37 -8.97 -15.59 -13.70
CA ALA A 37 -10.15 -16.18 -13.08
C ALA A 37 -10.35 -15.71 -11.63
N ALA A 38 -9.28 -15.62 -10.84
CA ALA A 38 -9.35 -15.11 -9.48
C ALA A 38 -9.74 -13.62 -9.47
N PHE A 39 -9.14 -12.83 -10.35
CA PHE A 39 -9.48 -11.40 -10.49
C PHE A 39 -10.94 -11.18 -10.89
N LYS A 40 -11.45 -11.99 -11.83
CA LYS A 40 -12.85 -11.98 -12.21
C LYS A 40 -13.77 -12.36 -11.06
N ALA A 41 -13.40 -13.39 -10.29
CA ALA A 41 -14.18 -13.80 -9.13
C ALA A 41 -14.26 -12.69 -8.07
N ALA A 42 -13.14 -11.99 -7.82
CA ALA A 42 -13.06 -10.94 -6.81
C ALA A 42 -13.73 -9.62 -7.23
N THR A 43 -13.67 -9.26 -8.52
CA THR A 43 -14.04 -7.90 -8.99
C THR A 43 -15.21 -7.87 -9.97
N GLY A 44 -15.58 -9.02 -10.56
CA GLY A 44 -16.54 -9.09 -11.68
C GLY A 44 -15.92 -8.80 -13.06
N HIS A 45 -14.64 -8.41 -13.12
CA HIS A 45 -13.95 -8.05 -14.37
C HIS A 45 -12.84 -9.05 -14.71
N SER A 46 -12.75 -9.50 -15.95
CA SER A 46 -11.68 -10.42 -16.39
C SER A 46 -10.35 -9.72 -16.68
N THR A 47 -10.37 -8.40 -16.83
CA THR A 47 -9.21 -7.58 -17.21
C THR A 47 -9.22 -6.31 -16.39
N MET A 48 -8.08 -5.62 -16.38
CA MET A 48 -7.95 -4.29 -15.80
C MET A 48 -9.12 -3.37 -16.19
N PHE A 49 -9.61 -2.63 -15.20
CA PHE A 49 -10.73 -1.71 -15.34
C PHE A 49 -10.47 -0.41 -14.56
N ARG A 50 -11.27 0.61 -14.84
CA ARG A 50 -11.22 1.89 -14.12
C ARG A 50 -12.26 1.90 -13.02
N GLN A 51 -11.88 2.37 -11.84
CA GLN A 51 -12.74 2.56 -10.68
C GLN A 51 -12.63 4.01 -10.22
N ASP A 52 -13.76 4.67 -9.97
CA ASP A 52 -13.81 5.96 -9.28
C ASP A 52 -13.90 5.71 -7.77
N GLY A 53 -13.18 6.50 -6.97
CA GLY A 53 -13.20 6.46 -5.52
C GLY A 53 -12.85 7.82 -4.90
N ASP A 54 -12.74 7.86 -3.58
CA ASP A 54 -12.52 9.10 -2.82
C ASP A 54 -11.18 9.78 -3.17
N ASN A 55 -10.20 8.99 -3.60
CA ASN A 55 -8.87 9.46 -4.04
C ASN A 55 -8.79 9.67 -5.57
N GLY A 56 -9.95 9.84 -6.21
CA GLY A 56 -10.07 10.01 -7.65
C GLY A 56 -10.20 8.69 -8.41
N ARG A 57 -9.84 8.73 -9.70
CA ARG A 57 -9.96 7.57 -10.60
C ARG A 57 -8.71 6.73 -10.58
N ALA A 58 -8.86 5.42 -10.49
CA ALA A 58 -7.77 4.45 -10.50
C ALA A 58 -7.98 3.33 -11.53
N TYR A 59 -6.89 2.79 -12.06
CA TYR A 59 -6.81 1.48 -12.69
C TYR A 59 -6.70 0.40 -11.62
N VAL A 60 -7.55 -0.61 -11.72
CA VAL A 60 -7.49 -1.81 -10.88
C VAL A 60 -6.99 -2.96 -11.74
N THR A 61 -5.85 -3.53 -11.38
CA THR A 61 -5.12 -4.48 -12.22
C THR A 61 -4.76 -5.75 -11.44
N PRO A 62 -4.90 -6.96 -12.03
CA PRO A 62 -4.39 -8.18 -11.42
C PRO A 62 -2.88 -8.09 -11.19
N PHE A 63 -2.39 -8.53 -10.03
CA PHE A 63 -0.96 -8.53 -9.76
C PHE A 63 -0.39 -9.93 -9.56
N LYS A 64 -0.88 -10.68 -8.57
CA LYS A 64 -0.41 -12.06 -8.31
C LYS A 64 -1.40 -12.87 -7.50
N ILE A 65 -1.30 -14.19 -7.62
CA ILE A 65 -1.93 -15.15 -6.71
C ILE A 65 -0.85 -15.77 -5.83
N LEU A 66 -1.16 -15.91 -4.54
CA LEU A 66 -0.38 -16.69 -3.59
C LEU A 66 -1.17 -17.94 -3.20
N ASN A 67 -0.58 -19.12 -3.38
CA ASN A 67 -1.11 -20.38 -2.89
C ASN A 67 -0.31 -20.80 -1.66
N LEU A 68 -0.90 -20.63 -0.48
CA LEU A 68 -0.29 -20.89 0.82
C LEU A 68 -1.05 -21.99 1.54
N GLU A 69 -0.43 -22.58 2.58
CA GLU A 69 -1.15 -23.51 3.47
C GLU A 69 -2.33 -22.83 4.18
N SER A 70 -2.23 -21.53 4.46
CA SER A 70 -3.35 -20.73 4.99
C SER A 70 -4.43 -20.43 3.97
N GLY A 71 -4.21 -20.74 2.69
CA GLY A 71 -5.18 -20.59 1.61
C GLY A 71 -4.64 -19.85 0.39
N VAL A 72 -5.55 -19.57 -0.54
CA VAL A 72 -5.31 -18.81 -1.77
C VAL A 72 -5.63 -17.33 -1.53
N PHE A 73 -4.72 -16.45 -1.97
CA PHE A 73 -4.87 -15.00 -1.88
C PHE A 73 -4.61 -14.35 -3.24
N LEU A 74 -5.51 -13.46 -3.65
CA LEU A 74 -5.33 -12.60 -4.81
C LEU A 74 -4.82 -11.24 -4.33
N ILE A 75 -3.76 -10.75 -4.95
CA ILE A 75 -3.27 -9.38 -4.79
C ILE A 75 -3.57 -8.62 -6.07
N VAL A 76 -4.16 -7.43 -5.93
CA VAL A 76 -4.42 -6.50 -7.03
C VAL A 76 -3.73 -5.18 -6.77
N LYS A 77 -3.31 -4.52 -7.84
CA LYS A 77 -2.78 -3.16 -7.82
C LYS A 77 -3.91 -2.17 -8.06
N VAL A 78 -3.85 -1.06 -7.34
CA VAL A 78 -4.68 0.13 -7.56
C VAL A 78 -3.74 1.27 -7.91
N THR A 79 -3.78 1.70 -9.17
CA THR A 79 -2.91 2.77 -9.72
C THR A 79 -3.77 3.97 -10.08
N SER A 80 -3.46 5.17 -9.60
CA SER A 80 -4.16 6.39 -10.01
C SER A 80 -4.07 6.60 -11.53
N VAL A 81 -5.17 6.96 -12.17
CA VAL A 81 -5.20 7.31 -13.60
C VAL A 81 -4.48 8.63 -13.85
N THR A 82 -4.53 9.54 -12.87
CA THR A 82 -3.87 10.84 -12.94
C THR A 82 -2.88 10.94 -11.78
N PRO A 83 -1.68 10.35 -11.92
CA PRO A 83 -0.59 10.50 -10.95
C PRO A 83 -0.42 11.95 -10.50
N SER A 84 -0.39 12.16 -9.19
CA SER A 84 -0.12 13.46 -8.59
C SER A 84 0.52 13.29 -7.23
N HIS A 85 1.20 14.31 -6.72
CA HIS A 85 1.83 14.26 -5.39
C HIS A 85 0.84 14.02 -4.24
N ALA A 86 -0.47 14.21 -4.48
CA ALA A 86 -1.52 13.94 -3.52
C ALA A 86 -2.06 12.50 -3.58
N ASN A 87 -1.68 11.73 -4.61
CA ASN A 87 -2.19 10.39 -4.84
C ASN A 87 -1.20 9.33 -4.35
N TYR A 88 -1.73 8.22 -3.83
CA TYR A 88 -0.98 7.03 -3.48
C TYR A 88 -1.40 5.88 -4.36
N GLY A 89 -0.46 5.00 -4.69
CA GLY A 89 -0.82 3.68 -5.15
C GLY A 89 -1.37 2.86 -3.99
N ALA A 90 -2.00 1.73 -4.29
CA ALA A 90 -2.39 0.79 -3.25
C ALA A 90 -2.32 -0.65 -3.73
N PHE A 91 -2.24 -1.55 -2.76
CA PHE A 91 -2.52 -2.96 -2.95
C PHE A 91 -3.83 -3.29 -2.28
N ARG A 92 -4.64 -4.12 -2.93
CA ARG A 92 -5.81 -4.74 -2.33
C ARG A 92 -5.67 -6.26 -2.36
N VAL A 93 -5.98 -6.90 -1.24
CA VAL A 93 -5.75 -8.33 -1.00
C VAL A 93 -7.08 -9.00 -0.71
N TYR A 94 -7.38 -10.06 -1.45
CA TYR A 94 -8.58 -10.87 -1.29
C TYR A 94 -8.21 -12.28 -0.83
N ARG A 95 -9.03 -12.84 0.06
CA ARG A 95 -9.03 -14.29 0.35
C ARG A 95 -9.93 -14.99 -0.66
N MET A 96 -9.38 -16.00 -1.33
CA MET A 96 -10.05 -16.73 -2.40
C MET A 96 -10.42 -18.15 -1.94
N ASP A 97 -11.64 -18.59 -2.15
CA ASP A 97 -11.99 -20.01 -2.05
C ASP A 97 -11.92 -20.68 -3.43
N GLY A 98 -11.57 -21.96 -3.44
CA GLY A 98 -11.37 -22.78 -4.63
C GLY A 98 -9.95 -22.75 -5.20
N ASP A 99 -9.77 -23.51 -6.28
CA ASP A 99 -8.51 -23.68 -6.99
C ASP A 99 -8.74 -23.66 -8.51
N GLN A 100 -7.64 -23.56 -9.27
CA GLN A 100 -7.60 -23.82 -10.71
C GLN A 100 -8.80 -23.27 -11.51
N GLN A 101 -8.88 -21.95 -11.61
CA GLN A 101 -9.91 -21.18 -12.34
C GLN A 101 -11.35 -21.25 -11.77
N LYS A 102 -11.59 -21.98 -10.68
CA LYS A 102 -12.88 -22.04 -10.00
C LYS A 102 -12.81 -21.27 -8.68
N PHE A 103 -12.65 -19.97 -8.78
CA PHE A 103 -12.52 -19.10 -7.61
C PHE A 103 -13.85 -18.48 -7.20
N SER A 104 -14.00 -18.29 -5.89
CA SER A 104 -14.87 -17.29 -5.29
C SER A 104 -14.06 -16.51 -4.26
N PHE A 105 -14.55 -15.37 -3.79
CA PHE A 105 -13.91 -14.67 -2.67
C PHE A 105 -14.87 -14.62 -1.48
N PHE A 106 -14.31 -14.55 -0.28
CA PHE A 106 -15.10 -14.41 0.94
C PHE A 106 -14.38 -13.50 1.94
N GLY A 107 -15.18 -12.90 2.82
CA GLY A 107 -14.70 -11.88 3.75
C GLY A 107 -14.44 -10.53 3.07
N ASP A 108 -14.00 -9.57 3.88
CA ASP A 108 -13.67 -8.23 3.40
C ASP A 108 -12.22 -8.21 2.89
N PRO A 109 -11.96 -7.59 1.71
CA PRO A 109 -10.60 -7.37 1.28
C PRO A 109 -9.91 -6.34 2.18
N VAL A 110 -8.59 -6.46 2.26
CA VAL A 110 -7.73 -5.44 2.89
C VAL A 110 -7.09 -4.61 1.79
N GLU A 111 -7.19 -3.29 1.88
CA GLU A 111 -6.50 -2.34 1.01
C GLU A 111 -5.56 -1.47 1.82
N PHE A 112 -4.33 -1.30 1.33
CA PHE A 112 -3.32 -0.45 1.96
C PHE A 112 -2.54 0.35 0.93
N ASN A 113 -2.22 1.59 1.30
CA ASN A 113 -1.42 2.49 0.47
C ASN A 113 0.00 1.94 0.30
N SER A 114 0.50 2.07 -0.91
CA SER A 114 1.81 1.62 -1.33
C SER A 114 2.31 2.51 -2.45
N GLY A 115 3.53 3.01 -2.35
CA GLY A 115 4.16 3.84 -3.37
C GLY A 115 3.59 5.25 -3.47
N GLN A 116 4.34 6.09 -4.19
CA GLN A 116 4.06 7.52 -4.32
C GLN A 116 3.47 7.86 -5.69
N PHE A 117 2.91 9.07 -5.79
CA PHE A 117 2.40 9.63 -7.03
C PHE A 117 1.30 8.77 -7.67
N GLY A 118 0.52 8.03 -6.88
CA GLY A 118 -0.54 7.18 -7.41
C GLY A 118 -0.07 5.85 -7.99
N ILE A 119 1.22 5.51 -7.88
CA ILE A 119 1.78 4.28 -8.45
C ILE A 119 2.14 3.30 -7.32
N PRO A 120 1.56 2.09 -7.29
CA PRO A 120 1.88 1.11 -6.26
C PRO A 120 3.34 0.65 -6.38
N SER A 121 4.00 0.47 -5.23
CA SER A 121 5.35 -0.09 -5.19
C SER A 121 5.40 -1.44 -5.92
N SER A 122 6.53 -1.77 -6.55
CA SER A 122 6.79 -3.13 -7.04
C SER A 122 7.15 -4.10 -5.92
N ASP A 123 7.55 -3.57 -4.77
CA ASP A 123 8.29 -4.28 -3.74
C ASP A 123 7.35 -4.71 -2.63
N ILE A 124 6.83 -5.93 -2.75
CA ILE A 124 6.06 -6.59 -1.70
C ILE A 124 6.63 -7.99 -1.48
N THR A 125 7.04 -8.26 -0.24
CA THR A 125 7.69 -9.51 0.12
C THR A 125 6.77 -10.36 0.97
N LEU A 126 6.78 -11.68 0.76
CA LEU A 126 6.12 -12.61 1.65
C LEU A 126 7.11 -13.02 2.75
N ILE A 127 6.72 -12.83 4.01
CA ILE A 127 7.52 -13.20 5.19
C ILE A 127 6.74 -14.16 6.09
N ASP A 128 7.44 -14.94 6.91
CA ASP A 128 6.85 -15.91 7.85
C ASP A 128 7.40 -15.78 9.28
N THR A 129 8.13 -14.70 9.56
CA THR A 129 8.90 -14.52 10.80
C THR A 129 8.18 -13.69 11.86
N MET A 130 7.21 -12.85 11.49
CA MET A 130 6.57 -11.89 12.41
C MET A 130 5.23 -12.36 12.97
N THR A 131 4.40 -12.96 12.13
CA THR A 131 2.98 -13.30 12.40
C THR A 131 2.77 -14.81 12.53
N ASP A 132 1.58 -15.23 12.97
CA ASP A 132 1.25 -16.66 13.08
C ASP A 132 1.16 -17.29 11.69
N TYR A 133 0.56 -16.58 10.74
CA TYR A 133 0.48 -16.95 9.33
C TYR A 133 1.47 -16.15 8.48
N PRO A 134 1.79 -16.55 7.23
CA PRO A 134 2.58 -15.73 6.33
C PRO A 134 1.98 -14.33 6.18
N ALA A 135 2.83 -13.30 6.05
CA ALA A 135 2.41 -11.92 5.90
C ALA A 135 3.07 -11.27 4.69
N LEU A 136 2.34 -10.35 4.06
CA LEU A 136 2.91 -9.39 3.12
C LEU A 136 3.59 -8.29 3.92
N TYR A 137 4.85 -8.04 3.59
CA TYR A 137 5.69 -6.99 4.14
C TYR A 137 6.06 -6.04 3.02
N GLN A 138 5.73 -4.76 3.19
CA GLN A 138 6.08 -3.72 2.24
C GLN A 138 6.54 -2.47 2.99
N GLU A 139 7.76 -2.03 2.67
CA GLU A 139 8.27 -0.74 3.12
C GLU A 139 7.82 0.33 2.15
N ASP A 140 7.29 1.42 2.71
CA ASP A 140 6.92 2.60 1.95
C ASP A 140 7.51 3.85 2.58
N CYS A 141 7.65 4.89 1.77
CA CYS A 141 8.06 6.20 2.23
C CYS A 141 7.17 7.27 1.61
N TYR A 142 6.99 8.36 2.32
CA TYR A 142 6.41 9.59 1.80
C TYR A 142 7.33 10.76 2.10
N GLY A 143 7.66 11.51 1.04
CA GLY A 143 8.49 12.71 1.14
C GLY A 143 7.73 13.94 0.64
N GLN A 144 7.71 15.00 1.43
CA GLN A 144 7.14 16.28 1.04
C GLN A 144 7.89 17.44 1.69
N SER A 145 8.26 18.45 0.89
CA SER A 145 8.84 19.71 1.38
C SER A 145 10.08 19.55 2.28
N GLY A 146 10.92 18.56 2.00
CA GLY A 146 12.13 18.26 2.79
C GLY A 146 11.89 17.39 4.03
N TYR A 147 10.65 17.01 4.31
CA TYR A 147 10.30 15.96 5.25
C TYR A 147 10.24 14.61 4.54
N MET A 148 10.67 13.55 5.23
CA MET A 148 10.58 12.17 4.78
C MET A 148 10.13 11.29 5.93
N SER A 149 9.09 10.48 5.71
CA SER A 149 8.61 9.48 6.66
C SER A 149 8.54 8.13 5.96
N CYS A 150 8.99 7.05 6.60
CA CYS A 150 8.79 5.69 6.10
C CYS A 150 8.14 4.80 7.14
N TRP A 151 7.42 3.80 6.65
CA TRP A 151 6.73 2.82 7.46
C TRP A 151 6.70 1.46 6.78
N VAL A 152 6.35 0.45 7.55
CA VAL A 152 6.04 -0.89 7.06
C VAL A 152 4.53 -1.08 7.08
N ASN A 153 4.00 -1.50 5.94
CA ASN A 153 2.70 -2.13 5.82
C ASN A 153 2.88 -3.65 6.05
N LEU A 154 2.13 -4.20 7.00
CA LEU A 154 2.15 -5.62 7.33
C LEU A 154 0.74 -6.21 7.25
N VAL A 155 0.51 -7.11 6.28
CA VAL A 155 -0.78 -7.78 6.06
C VAL A 155 -0.64 -9.28 6.27
N GLU A 156 -1.20 -9.78 7.36
CA GLU A 156 -1.22 -11.21 7.67
C GLU A 156 -2.24 -11.94 6.78
N LEU A 157 -1.83 -13.04 6.15
CA LEU A 157 -2.62 -13.83 5.20
C LEU A 157 -3.22 -15.06 5.89
N ARG A 158 -4.33 -14.82 6.60
CA ARG A 158 -4.96 -15.82 7.47
C ARG A 158 -6.04 -16.64 6.74
N PRO A 159 -6.37 -17.85 7.23
CA PRO A 159 -7.43 -18.67 6.65
C PRO A 159 -8.81 -17.99 6.61
N ASP A 160 -9.11 -17.17 7.61
CA ASP A 160 -10.36 -16.41 7.78
C ASP A 160 -10.38 -15.08 7.01
N GLY A 161 -9.24 -14.62 6.47
CA GLY A 161 -9.14 -13.39 5.68
C GLY A 161 -7.84 -12.63 5.92
N PRO A 162 -7.41 -11.75 5.00
CA PRO A 162 -6.26 -10.89 5.24
C PRO A 162 -6.55 -9.90 6.38
N VAL A 163 -5.53 -9.58 7.18
CA VAL A 163 -5.63 -8.55 8.23
C VAL A 163 -4.41 -7.65 8.20
N GLN A 164 -4.62 -6.35 8.07
CA GLN A 164 -3.57 -5.34 8.17
C GLN A 164 -3.31 -4.95 9.63
N SER A 165 -2.03 -4.89 10.00
CA SER A 165 -1.60 -4.23 11.23
C SER A 165 -1.53 -2.72 11.05
N ASP A 166 -1.53 -1.97 12.16
CA ASP A 166 -1.29 -0.52 12.07
C ASP A 166 0.06 -0.30 11.35
N ASN A 167 0.17 0.79 10.59
CA ASN A 167 1.44 1.15 9.96
C ASN A 167 2.52 1.22 11.03
N ILE A 168 3.70 0.68 10.72
CA ILE A 168 4.83 0.61 11.66
C ILE A 168 5.85 1.64 11.18
N PRO A 169 5.93 2.85 11.77
CA PRO A 169 6.92 3.84 11.37
C PRO A 169 8.35 3.31 11.62
N THR A 170 9.20 3.46 10.62
CA THR A 170 10.58 2.96 10.63
C THR A 170 11.59 4.05 10.29
N TYR A 171 11.18 5.19 9.76
CA TYR A 171 12.08 6.28 9.44
C TYR A 171 11.37 7.63 9.52
N TYR A 172 12.10 8.63 9.98
CA TYR A 172 11.73 10.02 9.80
C TYR A 172 12.96 10.90 9.61
N SER A 173 12.84 11.91 8.76
CA SER A 173 13.82 12.99 8.62
C SER A 173 13.15 14.31 8.25
N ASN A 174 13.62 15.40 8.85
CA ASN A 174 13.37 16.77 8.41
C ASN A 174 14.69 17.51 8.07
N THR A 175 15.76 16.76 7.81
CA THR A 175 17.10 17.35 7.57
C THR A 175 17.16 18.28 6.37
N ASP A 176 16.27 18.07 5.39
CA ASP A 176 16.20 18.86 4.16
C ASP A 176 15.03 19.86 4.18
N ALA A 177 14.29 19.94 5.28
CA ALA A 177 13.18 20.87 5.44
C ALA A 177 13.68 22.28 5.78
N MET A 178 12.90 23.29 5.39
CA MET A 178 13.09 24.64 5.91
C MET A 178 12.44 24.73 7.29
N LEU A 179 13.26 24.61 8.32
CA LEU A 179 12.81 24.57 9.71
C LEU A 179 12.57 25.97 10.29
N PRO A 180 11.61 26.12 11.21
CA PRO A 180 11.48 27.31 12.06
C PRO A 180 12.78 27.69 12.77
N ASP A 181 12.95 28.98 13.04
CA ASP A 181 14.13 29.50 13.73
C ASP A 181 14.37 28.81 15.09
N GLY A 182 15.52 28.15 15.23
CA GLY A 182 15.94 27.49 16.47
C GLY A 182 15.59 26.01 16.57
N GLU A 183 14.79 25.47 15.65
CA GLU A 183 14.55 24.03 15.54
C GLU A 183 15.78 23.35 14.93
N LYS A 184 16.11 22.15 15.42
CA LYS A 184 17.25 21.38 14.92
C LYS A 184 16.74 20.26 14.02
N PRO A 185 17.43 19.98 12.90
CA PRO A 185 17.08 18.85 12.08
C PRO A 185 17.30 17.54 12.85
N ILE A 186 16.37 16.61 12.65
CA ILE A 186 16.31 15.29 13.24
C ILE A 186 16.25 14.28 12.10
N GLU A 187 16.98 13.19 12.28
CA GLU A 187 16.87 11.99 11.46
C GLU A 187 16.85 10.79 12.42
N VAL A 188 15.85 9.93 12.27
CA VAL A 188 15.70 8.70 13.06
C VAL A 188 15.51 7.51 12.13
N LYS A 189 16.30 6.46 12.34
CA LYS A 189 16.38 5.25 11.50
C LYS A 189 16.08 4.01 12.34
N GLY A 190 14.81 3.67 12.40
CA GLY A 190 14.30 2.50 13.11
C GLY A 190 14.61 1.20 12.38
N LYS A 191 15.00 0.19 13.16
CA LYS A 191 15.12 -1.21 12.70
C LYS A 191 14.17 -2.08 13.49
N ILE A 192 13.43 -2.94 12.80
CA ILE A 192 12.62 -3.98 13.43
C ILE A 192 13.55 -5.06 13.99
N VAL A 193 13.49 -5.28 15.30
CA VAL A 193 14.33 -6.23 16.05
C VAL A 193 13.51 -6.96 17.12
N ASN A 194 14.14 -7.93 17.80
CA ASN A 194 13.55 -8.69 18.90
C ASN A 194 12.20 -9.34 18.56
N ILE A 195 12.03 -9.77 17.31
CA ILE A 195 10.79 -10.35 16.81
C ILE A 195 10.50 -11.64 17.59
N ARG A 196 9.32 -11.66 18.23
CA ARG A 196 8.70 -12.83 18.82
C ARG A 196 7.47 -13.12 17.99
N ARG A 197 7.59 -14.14 17.13
CA ARG A 197 6.55 -14.50 16.16
C ARG A 197 5.19 -14.63 16.85
N GLY A 198 4.18 -13.95 16.32
CA GLY A 198 2.81 -13.94 16.85
C GLY A 198 2.61 -13.10 18.12
N GLU A 199 3.68 -12.60 18.75
CA GLU A 199 3.62 -11.90 20.04
C GLU A 199 3.95 -10.41 19.93
N GLY A 200 5.02 -10.04 19.24
CA GLY A 200 5.47 -8.65 19.17
C GLY A 200 6.90 -8.47 18.67
N PHE A 201 7.33 -7.22 18.57
CA PHE A 201 8.67 -6.82 18.14
C PHE A 201 8.96 -5.38 18.58
N ASP A 202 10.19 -4.93 18.40
CA ASP A 202 10.62 -3.57 18.69
C ASP A 202 11.06 -2.87 17.41
N VAL A 203 10.79 -1.56 17.29
CA VAL A 203 11.45 -0.69 16.33
C VAL A 203 12.48 0.14 17.09
N VAL A 204 13.75 0.05 16.73
CA VAL A 204 14.86 0.65 17.50
C VAL A 204 15.78 1.47 16.61
N ASP A 205 16.05 2.70 17.02
CA ASP A 205 17.22 3.47 16.60
C ASP A 205 18.19 3.55 17.79
N ALA A 206 19.21 2.69 17.75
CA ALA A 206 20.19 2.58 18.82
C ALA A 206 21.07 3.83 18.95
N ASN A 207 21.28 4.58 17.86
CA ASN A 207 22.11 5.79 17.87
C ASN A 207 21.36 6.95 18.54
N ALA A 208 20.05 7.05 18.27
CA ALA A 208 19.18 8.06 18.89
C ALA A 208 18.68 7.65 20.29
N GLY A 209 18.90 6.40 20.72
CA GLY A 209 18.36 5.88 21.98
C GLY A 209 16.83 5.78 21.97
N ILE A 210 16.24 5.62 20.78
CA ILE A 210 14.79 5.59 20.56
C ILE A 210 14.35 4.14 20.36
N SER A 211 13.25 3.78 21.01
CA SER A 211 12.59 2.49 20.82
C SER A 211 11.08 2.65 20.95
N ASP A 212 10.36 2.00 20.04
CA ASP A 212 8.93 1.74 20.10
C ASP A 212 8.69 0.23 20.20
N HIS A 213 7.75 -0.17 21.05
CA HIS A 213 7.40 -1.57 21.29
C HIS A 213 6.06 -1.88 20.66
N TYR A 214 5.95 -3.00 19.95
CA TYR A 214 4.72 -3.45 19.32
C TYR A 214 4.31 -4.79 19.91
N ILE A 215 3.03 -4.90 20.30
CA ILE A 215 2.45 -6.15 20.79
C ILE A 215 1.30 -6.58 19.90
N ARG A 216 1.04 -7.88 19.89
CA ARG A 216 -0.15 -8.45 19.31
C ARG A 216 -1.37 -8.04 20.13
N SER A 217 -2.30 -7.34 19.50
CA SER A 217 -3.62 -7.04 20.03
C SER A 217 -4.66 -7.61 19.09
N ASN A 218 -5.34 -8.68 19.53
CA ASN A 218 -6.20 -9.51 18.70
C ASN A 218 -5.46 -10.02 17.45
N THR A 219 -5.84 -9.53 16.28
CA THR A 219 -5.39 -9.97 14.96
C THR A 219 -4.37 -9.02 14.32
N LYS A 220 -3.90 -7.99 15.05
CA LYS A 220 -2.93 -7.03 14.54
C LYS A 220 -1.84 -6.67 15.54
N PHE A 221 -0.72 -6.18 15.03
CA PHE A 221 0.27 -5.50 15.87
C PHE A 221 -0.15 -4.05 16.10
N VAL A 222 -0.02 -3.62 17.36
CA VAL A 222 -0.27 -2.24 17.79
C VAL A 222 0.91 -1.77 18.63
N ARG A 223 1.24 -0.49 18.50
CA ARG A 223 2.27 0.12 19.34
C ARG A 223 1.80 0.21 20.79
N VAL A 224 2.70 -0.12 21.72
CA VAL A 224 2.52 0.05 23.16
C VAL A 224 3.10 1.39 23.60
N GLY A 225 2.29 2.18 24.27
CA GLY A 225 2.68 3.49 24.78
C GLY A 225 1.53 4.49 24.68
N ARG A 226 1.64 5.62 25.36
CA ARG A 226 0.77 6.79 25.13
C ARG A 226 1.54 7.80 24.27
N GLY A 227 0.84 8.47 23.36
CA GLY A 227 1.42 9.41 22.38
C GLY A 227 1.74 8.73 21.04
N PRO A 228 1.92 9.49 19.96
CA PRO A 228 2.44 9.00 18.67
C PRO A 228 3.80 8.27 18.72
N SER A 229 4.18 7.68 17.58
CA SER A 229 5.45 6.97 17.42
C SER A 229 6.62 7.94 17.47
N LYS A 230 7.75 7.50 18.03
CA LYS A 230 8.99 8.29 18.03
C LYS A 230 9.67 8.34 16.67
N PHE A 231 9.15 7.60 15.71
CA PHE A 231 9.56 7.59 14.31
C PHE A 231 8.53 8.32 13.42
N ASP A 232 7.59 9.04 14.01
CA ASP A 232 6.56 9.83 13.33
C ASP A 232 6.72 11.34 13.63
N PRO A 233 6.71 12.23 12.61
CA PRO A 233 6.86 13.67 12.77
C PRO A 233 5.89 14.35 13.74
N GLU A 234 4.69 13.80 13.96
CA GLU A 234 3.69 14.49 14.79
C GLU A 234 4.13 14.69 16.25
N ASP A 235 5.25 14.07 16.67
CA ASP A 235 5.70 13.99 18.06
C ASP A 235 7.15 14.37 18.34
N LEU A 236 7.95 14.66 17.31
CA LEU A 236 9.32 15.14 17.50
C LEU A 236 9.31 16.66 17.60
N GLY A 237 8.75 17.17 18.70
CA GLY A 237 8.64 18.60 18.99
C GLY A 237 9.96 19.33 19.19
#